data_AF-G2FU96-F1
#
_entry.id   AF-G2FU96-F1
#
_cell.length_a   1.000
_cell.length_b   1.000
_cell.length_c   1.000
_cell.angle_alpha   90.00
_cell.angle_beta   90.00
_cell.angle_gamma   90.00
#
_symmetry.space_group_name_H-M   'P 1'
#
loop_
_entity.id
_entity.type
_entity.pdbx_description
1 polymer ?
#
loop_
_entity_poly.entity_id
_entity_poly.type
_entity_poly.pdbx_seq_one_letter_code
_entity_poly.pdbx_strand_id
1 'polypeptide(L)'
;MQICCTKKLNDEMRIVPGKGTEENDLFCWSVHLITVKRRKTLVAVNDSNRYGFVLHGLRANDFKHLNELLIQGIRNCLRDEQIKSEIIERYLKAAGELVFSKTRGAKYVARLNKACEQVKIFDDSLDSKELYQTNVAQRMNNDLMKSPQESDYTYPHALLYRDFKLFAGEEIVQCEAVDIMVKLNLDHHTAWRRVITPVDITFKQLHIILQAVFGWKSYHLYDFEILDEANKMVQHPLVLSGR
;
A
#
# COMPACT_ATOMS: atom_id res chain seq x y z
N MET A 1 -10.84 -17.64 0.34
CA MET A 1 -9.71 -16.78 -0.03
C MET A 1 -8.48 -17.65 -0.01
N GLN A 2 -7.68 -17.66 -1.08
CA GLN A 2 -6.52 -18.55 -1.14
C GLN A 2 -5.23 -17.82 -0.78
N ILE A 3 -4.50 -18.34 0.21
CA ILE A 3 -3.20 -17.83 0.65
C ILE A 3 -2.10 -18.77 0.17
N CYS A 4 -1.45 -18.35 -0.91
CA CYS A 4 -0.41 -19.07 -1.62
C CYS A 4 0.95 -18.89 -0.92
N CYS A 5 1.28 -19.81 -0.01
CA CYS A 5 2.45 -19.70 0.83
C CYS A 5 3.69 -20.35 0.21
N THR A 6 4.83 -19.67 0.35
CA THR A 6 6.15 -20.28 0.12
C THR A 6 6.41 -21.43 1.10
N LYS A 7 7.30 -22.36 0.71
CA LYS A 7 7.72 -23.48 1.59
C LYS A 7 8.20 -22.99 2.95
N LYS A 8 9.03 -21.93 2.99
CA LYS A 8 9.55 -21.35 4.23
C LYS A 8 8.45 -20.93 5.20
N LEU A 9 7.37 -20.31 4.70
CA LEU A 9 6.24 -19.91 5.54
C LEU A 9 5.43 -21.13 5.99
N ASN A 10 5.20 -22.11 5.11
CA ASN A 10 4.52 -23.36 5.49
C ASN A 10 5.28 -24.09 6.61
N ASP A 11 6.61 -24.18 6.49
CA ASP A 11 7.49 -24.83 7.47
C ASP A 11 7.45 -24.11 8.83
N GLU A 12 7.53 -22.78 8.84
CA GLU A 12 7.43 -21.97 10.07
C GLU A 12 6.07 -22.17 10.76
N MET A 13 5.01 -22.19 9.97
CA MET A 13 3.64 -22.30 10.47
C MET A 13 3.20 -23.73 10.76
N ARG A 14 4.00 -24.72 10.36
CA ARG A 14 3.63 -26.15 10.36
C ARG A 14 2.31 -26.39 9.63
N ILE A 15 2.05 -25.62 8.58
CA ILE A 15 0.84 -25.73 7.76
C ILE A 15 1.07 -26.82 6.72
N VAL A 16 0.12 -27.75 6.61
CA VAL A 16 0.03 -28.67 5.47
C VAL A 16 -0.78 -27.97 4.38
N PRO A 17 -0.15 -27.50 3.28
CA PRO A 17 -0.85 -26.75 2.26
C PRO A 17 -1.85 -27.65 1.52
N GLY A 18 -3.08 -27.15 1.32
CA GLY A 18 -4.09 -27.82 0.52
C GLY A 18 -3.79 -27.79 -0.99
N LYS A 19 -4.59 -28.54 -1.77
CA LYS A 19 -4.69 -28.34 -3.23
C LYS A 19 -5.38 -26.99 -3.43
N GLY A 20 -4.64 -25.94 -3.75
CA GLY A 20 -5.26 -24.65 -4.04
C GLY A 20 -6.27 -24.80 -5.19
N THR A 21 -7.52 -24.43 -4.96
CA THR A 21 -8.64 -24.57 -5.91
C THR A 21 -9.13 -23.24 -6.45
N GLU A 22 -8.67 -22.11 -5.92
CA GLU A 22 -9.08 -20.80 -6.41
C GLU A 22 -8.39 -20.49 -7.74
N GLU A 23 -9.21 -20.25 -8.77
CA GLU A 23 -8.76 -19.94 -10.12
C GLU A 23 -8.67 -18.43 -10.36
N ASN A 24 -9.48 -17.63 -9.65
CA ASN A 24 -9.48 -16.19 -9.79
C ASN A 24 -8.30 -15.57 -9.02
N ASP A 25 -7.34 -15.01 -9.77
CA ASP A 25 -6.16 -14.33 -9.24
C ASP A 25 -6.50 -13.21 -8.25
N LEU A 26 -7.68 -12.57 -8.35
CA LEU A 26 -8.10 -11.50 -7.45
C LEU A 26 -8.34 -11.99 -6.00
N PHE A 27 -8.72 -13.25 -5.83
CA PHE A 27 -8.96 -13.88 -4.51
C PHE A 27 -7.76 -14.69 -4.00
N CYS A 28 -6.63 -14.61 -4.71
CA CYS A 28 -5.38 -15.27 -4.36
C CYS A 28 -4.33 -14.26 -3.87
N TRP A 29 -3.69 -14.56 -2.74
CA TRP A 29 -2.59 -13.78 -2.18
C TRP A 29 -1.35 -14.64 -2.01
N SER A 30 -0.25 -14.25 -2.65
CA SER A 30 1.05 -14.87 -2.48
C SER A 30 1.76 -14.28 -1.25
N VAL A 31 2.23 -15.15 -0.35
CA VAL A 31 2.78 -14.72 0.96
C VAL A 31 4.13 -15.36 1.27
N HIS A 32 5.08 -14.52 1.71
CA HIS A 32 6.42 -14.93 2.13
C HIS A 32 6.78 -14.39 3.51
N LEU A 33 7.66 -15.11 4.20
CA LEU A 33 8.24 -14.71 5.48
C LEU A 33 9.74 -14.43 5.31
N ILE A 34 10.12 -13.17 5.44
CA ILE A 34 11.51 -12.71 5.40
C ILE A 34 11.96 -12.23 6.79
N THR A 35 13.26 -12.00 6.92
CA THR A 35 13.85 -11.38 8.11
C THR A 35 14.41 -10.03 7.70
N VAL A 36 13.94 -8.96 8.34
CA VAL A 36 14.40 -7.58 8.13
C VAL A 36 14.72 -7.00 9.50
N LYS A 37 15.88 -6.35 9.66
CA LYS A 37 16.35 -5.79 10.95
C LYS A 37 16.18 -6.77 12.14
N ARG A 38 16.55 -8.04 11.91
CA ARG A 38 16.45 -9.17 12.86
C ARG A 38 15.03 -9.53 13.32
N ARG A 39 13.99 -9.04 12.64
CA ARG A 39 12.58 -9.29 12.94
C ARG A 39 11.90 -10.05 11.80
N LYS A 40 10.97 -10.94 12.16
CA LYS A 40 10.13 -11.65 11.19
C LYS A 40 9.19 -10.66 10.51
N THR A 41 9.16 -10.70 9.19
CA THR A 41 8.41 -9.78 8.35
C THR A 41 7.65 -10.58 7.31
N LEU A 42 6.33 -10.47 7.33
CA LEU A 42 5.44 -11.08 6.35
C LEU A 42 5.21 -10.09 5.23
N VAL A 43 5.38 -10.54 4.00
CA VAL A 43 5.09 -9.78 2.78
C VAL A 43 4.03 -10.56 2.01
N ALA A 44 2.93 -9.88 1.71
CA ALA A 44 1.82 -10.43 0.95
C ALA A 44 1.62 -9.62 -0.33
N VAL A 45 1.27 -10.29 -1.42
CA VAL A 45 1.05 -9.69 -2.75
C VAL A 45 -0.17 -10.34 -3.38
N ASN A 46 -1.11 -9.55 -3.88
CA ASN A 46 -2.26 -10.06 -4.63
C ASN A 46 -1.81 -10.62 -5.99
N ASP A 47 -2.33 -11.80 -6.35
CA ASP A 47 -1.90 -12.51 -7.55
C ASP A 47 -2.37 -11.83 -8.86
N SER A 48 -3.44 -11.03 -8.80
CA SER A 48 -3.97 -10.31 -9.97
C SER A 48 -3.22 -9.00 -10.22
N ASN A 49 -3.31 -8.07 -9.26
CA ASN A 49 -2.82 -6.69 -9.41
C ASN A 49 -1.41 -6.43 -8.85
N ARG A 50 -0.82 -7.40 -8.17
CA ARG A 50 0.50 -7.27 -7.50
C ARG A 50 0.56 -6.23 -6.39
N TYR A 51 -0.57 -5.70 -5.95
CA TYR A 51 -0.62 -4.85 -4.78
C TYR A 51 -0.21 -5.66 -3.55
N GLY A 52 0.66 -5.09 -2.71
CA GLY A 52 1.19 -5.78 -1.56
C GLY A 52 1.04 -5.03 -0.25
N PHE A 53 1.10 -5.79 0.84
CA PHE A 53 1.16 -5.24 2.19
C PHE A 53 2.22 -5.99 3.02
N VAL A 54 2.61 -5.35 4.13
CA VAL A 54 3.71 -5.83 4.97
C VAL A 54 3.28 -5.81 6.44
N LEU A 55 3.53 -6.93 7.12
CA LEU A 55 3.47 -7.02 8.57
C LEU A 55 4.89 -7.21 9.11
N HIS A 56 5.37 -6.29 9.94
CA HIS A 56 6.74 -6.30 10.44
C HIS A 56 6.81 -6.46 11.95
N GLY A 57 7.76 -7.25 12.44
CA GLY A 57 7.93 -7.44 13.88
C GLY A 57 7.12 -8.58 14.49
N LEU A 58 6.65 -9.53 13.65
CA LEU A 58 5.88 -10.70 14.10
C LEU A 58 6.64 -11.50 15.16
N ARG A 59 5.94 -11.81 16.25
CA ARG A 59 6.39 -12.64 17.37
C ARG A 59 5.76 -14.02 17.27
N ALA A 60 6.28 -14.96 18.06
CA ALA A 60 5.78 -16.35 18.09
C ALA A 60 4.26 -16.44 18.35
N ASN A 61 3.70 -15.55 19.16
CA ASN A 61 2.26 -15.57 19.46
C ASN A 61 1.40 -15.06 18.31
N ASP A 62 1.91 -14.14 17.49
CA ASP A 62 1.16 -13.56 16.36
C ASP A 62 0.84 -14.62 15.30
N PHE A 63 1.73 -15.61 15.13
CA PHE A 63 1.50 -16.73 14.22
C PHE A 63 0.31 -17.62 14.62
N LYS A 64 -0.13 -17.61 15.89
CA LYS A 64 -1.36 -18.32 16.29
C LYS A 64 -2.62 -17.64 15.73
N HIS A 65 -2.53 -16.35 15.42
CA HIS A 65 -3.63 -15.51 14.94
C HIS A 65 -3.39 -15.07 13.48
N LEU A 66 -2.58 -15.82 12.72
CA LEU A 66 -2.14 -15.39 11.39
C LEU A 66 -3.31 -15.19 10.41
N ASN A 67 -4.37 -16.00 10.51
CA ASN A 67 -5.55 -15.83 9.65
C ASN A 67 -6.20 -14.46 9.85
N GLU A 68 -6.36 -14.05 11.11
CA GLU A 68 -6.92 -12.74 11.47
C GLU A 68 -6.00 -11.61 10.99
N LEU A 69 -4.69 -11.76 11.19
CA LEU A 69 -3.68 -10.79 10.73
C LEU A 69 -3.64 -10.63 9.21
N LEU A 70 -3.80 -11.72 8.45
CA LEU A 70 -3.85 -11.67 6.98
C LEU A 70 -5.13 -10.97 6.51
N ILE A 71 -6.28 -11.33 7.05
CA ILE A 71 -7.56 -10.67 6.71
C ILE A 71 -7.50 -9.18 7.08
N GLN A 72 -6.96 -8.85 8.25
CA GLN A 72 -6.83 -7.46 8.68
C GLN A 72 -5.80 -6.70 7.84
N GLY A 73 -4.70 -7.34 7.42
CA GLY A 73 -3.72 -6.77 6.52
C GLY A 73 -4.32 -6.43 5.15
N ILE A 74 -5.13 -7.34 4.58
CA ILE A 74 -5.87 -7.10 3.34
C ILE A 74 -6.87 -5.96 3.52
N ARG A 75 -7.64 -5.95 4.62
CA ARG A 75 -8.58 -4.87 4.91
C ARG A 75 -7.89 -3.52 5.03
N ASN A 76 -6.77 -3.46 5.75
CA ASN A 76 -6.00 -2.23 5.93
C ASN A 76 -5.42 -1.74 4.59
N CYS A 77 -4.89 -2.63 3.75
CA CYS A 77 -4.30 -2.22 2.47
C CYS A 77 -5.34 -1.69 1.47
N LEU A 78 -6.58 -2.21 1.51
CA LEU A 78 -7.68 -1.66 0.71
C LEU A 78 -8.16 -0.31 1.27
N ARG A 79 -8.14 -0.13 2.59
CA ARG A 79 -8.46 1.15 3.25
C ARG A 79 -7.43 2.24 2.96
N ASP A 80 -6.14 1.88 2.90
CA ASP A 80 -5.07 2.81 2.52
C ASP A 80 -5.32 3.44 1.13
N GLU A 81 -6.05 2.73 0.26
CA GLU A 81 -6.45 3.17 -1.08
C GLU A 81 -7.86 3.80 -1.10
N GLN A 82 -8.40 4.14 0.08
CA GLN A 82 -9.71 4.79 0.26
C GLN A 82 -10.88 4.02 -0.35
N ILE A 83 -10.75 2.68 -0.46
CA ILE A 83 -11.82 1.83 -0.98
C ILE A 83 -12.96 1.79 0.04
N LYS A 84 -14.19 1.99 -0.45
CA LYS A 84 -15.44 1.92 0.31
C LYS A 84 -15.50 0.67 1.19
N SER A 85 -15.86 0.85 2.46
CA SER A 85 -15.91 -0.24 3.44
C SER A 85 -16.87 -1.35 3.01
N GLU A 86 -18.01 -1.02 2.42
CA GLU A 86 -18.98 -1.97 1.88
C GLU A 86 -18.44 -2.81 0.71
N ILE A 87 -17.54 -2.25 -0.11
CA ILE A 87 -16.88 -2.98 -1.20
C ILE A 87 -15.81 -3.92 -0.62
N ILE A 88 -15.07 -3.47 0.40
CA ILE A 88 -14.09 -4.32 1.10
C ILE A 88 -14.80 -5.53 1.72
N GLU A 89 -15.91 -5.33 2.43
CA GLU A 89 -16.64 -6.45 3.04
C GLU A 89 -17.31 -7.35 1.98
N ARG A 90 -17.80 -6.80 0.86
CA ARG A 90 -18.25 -7.61 -0.30
C ARG A 90 -17.11 -8.46 -0.86
N TYR A 91 -15.92 -7.89 -1.02
CA TYR A 91 -14.72 -8.60 -1.49
C TYR A 91 -14.34 -9.74 -0.55
N LEU A 92 -14.25 -9.47 0.75
CA LEU A 92 -13.89 -10.48 1.76
C LEU A 92 -14.94 -11.60 1.82
N LYS A 93 -16.24 -11.26 1.74
CA LYS A 93 -17.33 -12.23 1.67
C LYS A 93 -17.27 -13.08 0.41
N ALA A 94 -17.03 -12.48 -0.75
CA ALA A 94 -16.92 -13.18 -2.03
C ALA A 94 -15.69 -14.08 -2.08
N ALA A 95 -14.57 -13.64 -1.49
CA ALA A 95 -13.36 -14.44 -1.40
C ALA A 95 -13.58 -15.69 -0.54
N GLY A 96 -14.46 -15.65 0.48
CA GLY A 96 -14.75 -16.77 1.37
C GLY A 96 -13.62 -17.10 2.35
N GLU A 97 -13.76 -18.20 3.10
CA GLU A 97 -12.83 -18.59 4.17
C GLU A 97 -11.37 -18.76 3.70
N LEU A 98 -10.43 -18.46 4.59
CA LEU A 98 -9.01 -18.50 4.30
C LEU A 98 -8.51 -19.95 4.19
N VAL A 99 -7.94 -20.30 3.04
CA VAL A 99 -7.34 -21.61 2.77
C VAL A 99 -5.88 -21.45 2.35
N PHE A 100 -4.99 -22.16 3.01
CA PHE A 100 -3.57 -22.16 2.66
C PHE A 100 -3.25 -23.16 1.55
N SER A 101 -2.45 -22.71 0.58
CA SER A 101 -1.97 -23.53 -0.53
C SER A 101 -0.48 -23.27 -0.81
N LYS A 102 0.09 -24.05 -1.73
CA LYS A 102 1.43 -23.77 -2.28
C LYS A 102 1.35 -22.60 -3.27
N THR A 103 2.47 -21.90 -3.44
CA THR A 103 2.63 -20.90 -4.51
C THR A 103 2.23 -21.45 -5.88
N ARG A 104 1.52 -20.65 -6.68
CA ARG A 104 0.91 -21.06 -7.97
C ARG A 104 1.87 -21.07 -9.17
N GLY A 105 3.19 -21.09 -8.91
CA GLY A 105 4.24 -21.20 -9.93
C GLY A 105 5.22 -20.03 -9.96
N ALA A 106 6.22 -20.14 -10.83
CA ALA A 106 7.39 -19.24 -10.88
C ALA A 106 7.02 -17.76 -11.09
N LYS A 107 5.98 -17.49 -11.89
CA LYS A 107 5.45 -16.14 -12.14
C LYS A 107 5.07 -15.44 -10.82
N TYR A 108 4.31 -16.10 -9.95
CA TYR A 108 3.84 -15.53 -8.69
C TYR A 108 4.98 -15.41 -7.67
N VAL A 109 5.88 -16.39 -7.64
CA VAL A 109 7.10 -16.33 -6.81
C VAL A 109 7.99 -15.16 -7.19
N ALA A 110 8.21 -14.89 -8.48
CA ALA A 110 9.01 -13.76 -8.95
C ALA A 110 8.43 -12.41 -8.51
N ARG A 111 7.10 -12.25 -8.59
CA ARG A 111 6.39 -11.04 -8.12
C ARG A 111 6.54 -10.86 -6.61
N LEU A 112 6.36 -11.93 -5.84
CA LEU A 112 6.53 -11.92 -4.39
C LEU A 112 7.97 -11.62 -3.96
N ASN A 113 8.95 -12.17 -4.67
CA ASN A 113 10.36 -11.88 -4.43
C ASN A 113 10.68 -10.40 -4.70
N LYS A 114 10.13 -9.83 -5.78
CA LYS A 114 10.30 -8.40 -6.07
C LYS A 114 9.72 -7.52 -4.97
N ALA A 115 8.55 -7.86 -4.43
CA ALA A 115 8.01 -7.19 -3.25
C ALA A 115 8.94 -7.33 -2.04
N CYS A 116 9.48 -8.52 -1.77
CA CYS A 116 10.43 -8.73 -0.68
C CYS A 116 11.73 -7.92 -0.83
N GLU A 117 12.20 -7.70 -2.07
CA GLU A 117 13.33 -6.80 -2.35
C GLU A 117 12.98 -5.35 -2.00
N GLN A 118 11.82 -4.86 -2.42
CA GLN A 118 11.37 -3.49 -2.11
C GLN A 118 11.26 -3.25 -0.61
N VAL A 119 10.75 -4.23 0.16
CA VAL A 119 10.69 -4.13 1.63
C VAL A 119 12.09 -4.02 2.26
N LYS A 120 13.10 -4.66 1.69
CA LYS A 120 14.49 -4.53 2.16
C LYS A 120 15.13 -3.20 1.74
N ILE A 121 14.78 -2.69 0.57
CA ILE A 121 15.27 -1.39 0.07
C ILE A 121 14.71 -0.25 0.95
N PHE A 122 13.44 -0.34 1.34
CA PHE A 122 12.76 0.65 2.17
C PHE A 122 12.70 0.26 3.65
N ASP A 123 13.72 -0.45 4.15
CA ASP A 123 13.72 -0.92 5.54
C ASP A 123 13.77 0.23 6.57
N ASP A 124 14.25 1.40 6.15
CA ASP A 124 14.30 2.66 6.88
C ASP A 124 12.92 3.23 7.18
N SER A 125 11.93 2.88 6.35
CA SER A 125 10.54 3.33 6.44
C SER A 125 9.68 2.40 7.29
N LEU A 126 10.26 1.32 7.85
CA LEU A 126 9.58 0.42 8.77
C LEU A 126 9.39 1.08 10.14
N ASP A 127 8.15 1.14 10.61
CA ASP A 127 7.79 1.58 11.95
C ASP A 127 7.81 0.38 12.92
N SER A 128 8.63 0.50 13.96
CA SER A 128 8.75 -0.52 15.01
C SER A 128 7.56 -0.57 15.98
N LYS A 129 6.68 0.45 15.98
CA LYS A 129 5.52 0.56 16.86
C LYS A 129 4.27 -0.08 16.27
N GLU A 130 4.17 -0.10 14.94
CA GLU A 130 3.04 -0.66 14.22
C GLU A 130 3.37 -2.05 13.68
N LEU A 131 2.38 -2.94 13.62
CA LEU A 131 2.56 -4.23 12.97
C LEU A 131 2.39 -4.07 11.45
N TYR A 132 1.31 -3.42 11.02
CA TYR A 132 1.01 -3.12 9.63
C TYR A 132 1.81 -1.90 9.15
N GLN A 133 2.50 -2.02 8.02
CA GLN A 133 3.51 -1.05 7.58
C GLN A 133 3.04 -0.22 6.38
N THR A 134 2.18 0.78 6.62
CA THR A 134 1.62 1.65 5.57
C THR A 134 2.70 2.32 4.72
N ASN A 135 3.74 2.90 5.33
CA ASN A 135 4.76 3.66 4.59
C ASN A 135 5.53 2.80 3.57
N VAL A 136 5.89 1.57 3.95
CA VAL A 136 6.57 0.63 3.05
C VAL A 136 5.61 0.09 1.99
N ALA A 137 4.38 -0.23 2.38
CA ALA A 137 3.33 -0.67 1.46
C ALA A 137 3.08 0.38 0.37
N GLN A 138 2.90 1.65 0.75
CA GLN A 138 2.73 2.76 -0.19
C GLN A 138 3.92 2.88 -1.15
N ARG A 139 5.17 2.80 -0.65
CA ARG A 139 6.35 2.87 -1.52
C ARG A 139 6.41 1.72 -2.52
N MET A 140 6.20 0.48 -2.07
CA MET A 140 6.25 -0.68 -2.97
C MET A 140 5.09 -0.70 -3.99
N ASN A 141 3.92 -0.16 -3.64
CA ASN A 141 2.76 -0.10 -4.52
C ASN A 141 2.77 1.12 -5.45
N ASN A 142 3.71 2.05 -5.26
CA ASN A 142 4.04 3.15 -6.16
C ASN A 142 5.34 2.89 -6.95
N ASP A 143 5.90 1.68 -6.88
CA ASP A 143 7.05 1.29 -7.68
C ASP A 143 6.63 0.98 -9.12
N LEU A 144 7.31 1.61 -10.08
CA LEU A 144 7.00 1.48 -11.50
C LEU A 144 7.36 0.07 -11.97
N MET A 145 6.43 -0.62 -12.61
CA MET A 145 6.64 -2.01 -13.06
C MET A 145 6.07 -2.28 -14.44
N LYS A 146 6.68 -3.26 -15.13
CA LYS A 146 6.14 -3.80 -16.37
C LYS A 146 5.09 -4.87 -16.06
N SER A 147 3.91 -4.73 -16.66
CA SER A 147 2.88 -5.77 -16.65
C SER A 147 2.69 -6.33 -18.06
N PRO A 148 2.59 -7.65 -18.26
CA PRO A 148 2.23 -8.23 -19.56
C PRO A 148 0.85 -7.78 -20.05
N GLN A 149 0.00 -7.29 -19.14
CA GLN A 149 -1.37 -6.86 -19.42
C GLN A 149 -1.45 -5.40 -19.90
N GLU A 150 -0.34 -4.65 -19.81
CA GLU A 150 -0.29 -3.24 -20.14
C GLU A 150 0.74 -3.03 -21.26
N SER A 151 0.45 -2.14 -22.21
CA SER A 151 1.38 -1.79 -23.28
C SER A 151 2.60 -1.02 -22.77
N ASP A 152 2.44 -0.32 -21.65
CA ASP A 152 3.46 0.51 -21.02
C ASP A 152 3.68 0.09 -19.54
N TYR A 153 4.58 0.78 -18.86
CA TYR A 153 4.74 0.64 -17.42
C TYR A 153 3.48 1.05 -16.67
N THR A 154 3.26 0.40 -15.52
CA THR A 154 2.12 0.64 -14.65
C THR A 154 2.54 0.54 -13.18
N TYR A 155 1.61 0.78 -12.27
CA TYR A 155 1.80 0.70 -10.83
C TYR A 155 0.83 -0.31 -10.21
N PRO A 156 1.23 -1.02 -9.14
CA PRO A 156 0.33 -1.93 -8.42
C PRO A 156 -0.99 -1.28 -7.96
N HIS A 157 -0.97 -0.03 -7.47
CA HIS A 157 -2.20 0.67 -7.05
C HIS A 157 -3.17 0.90 -8.22
N ALA A 158 -2.67 1.20 -9.42
CA ALA A 158 -3.51 1.40 -10.60
C ALA A 158 -4.17 0.08 -11.03
N LEU A 159 -3.45 -1.03 -10.95
CA LEU A 159 -4.00 -2.36 -11.22
C LEU A 159 -5.03 -2.78 -10.17
N LEU A 160 -4.79 -2.47 -8.89
CA LEU A 160 -5.76 -2.71 -7.82
C LEU A 160 -7.06 -1.96 -8.08
N TYR A 161 -6.96 -0.66 -8.38
CA TYR A 161 -8.12 0.17 -8.67
C TYR A 161 -8.93 -0.39 -9.85
N ARG A 162 -8.25 -0.78 -10.95
CA ARG A 162 -8.88 -1.42 -12.10
C ARG A 162 -9.63 -2.71 -11.71
N ASP A 163 -8.94 -3.61 -11.01
CA ASP A 163 -9.50 -4.92 -10.64
C ASP A 163 -10.71 -4.76 -9.69
N PHE A 164 -10.62 -3.85 -8.71
CA PHE A 164 -11.72 -3.58 -7.78
C PHE A 164 -12.89 -2.86 -8.44
N LYS A 165 -12.64 -1.96 -9.40
CA LYS A 165 -13.70 -1.32 -10.19
C LYS A 165 -14.47 -2.34 -11.02
N LEU A 166 -13.76 -3.29 -11.63
CA LEU A 166 -14.37 -4.41 -12.35
C LEU A 166 -15.16 -5.34 -11.41
N PHE A 167 -14.60 -5.66 -10.24
CA PHE A 167 -15.27 -6.50 -9.24
C PHE A 167 -16.55 -5.84 -8.68
N ALA A 168 -16.49 -4.54 -8.37
CA ALA A 168 -17.59 -3.85 -7.71
C ALA A 168 -18.71 -3.48 -8.70
N GLY A 169 -18.36 -3.15 -9.94
CA GLY A 169 -19.28 -2.64 -10.96
C GLY A 169 -19.69 -1.17 -10.75
N GLU A 170 -18.97 -0.45 -9.89
CA GLU A 170 -19.26 0.93 -9.48
C GLU A 170 -17.96 1.67 -9.10
N GLU A 171 -18.05 2.97 -8.81
CA GLU A 171 -16.93 3.72 -8.25
C GLU A 171 -16.57 3.20 -6.86
N ILE A 172 -15.28 2.89 -6.67
CA ILE A 172 -14.83 2.15 -5.49
C ILE A 172 -14.28 3.02 -4.36
N VAL A 173 -13.88 4.25 -4.67
CA VAL A 173 -13.26 5.17 -3.72
C VAL A 173 -14.31 6.06 -3.09
N GLN A 174 -14.22 6.23 -1.77
CA GLN A 174 -14.97 7.23 -1.02
C GLN A 174 -14.13 7.70 0.15
N CYS A 175 -13.86 9.00 0.20
CA CYS A 175 -13.15 9.63 1.29
C CYS A 175 -13.73 11.03 1.57
N GLU A 176 -13.51 11.52 2.77
CA GLU A 176 -13.64 12.96 3.02
C GLU A 176 -12.50 13.68 2.31
N ALA A 177 -12.84 14.76 1.62
CA ALA A 177 -11.88 15.52 0.84
C ALA A 177 -11.92 16.99 1.24
N VAL A 178 -10.75 17.62 1.20
CA VAL A 178 -10.57 19.06 1.41
C VAL A 178 -10.30 19.73 0.07
N ASP A 179 -10.90 20.91 -0.10
CA ASP A 179 -10.65 21.80 -1.22
C ASP A 179 -9.59 22.83 -0.83
N ILE A 180 -8.38 22.66 -1.38
CA ILE A 180 -7.21 23.48 -1.05
C ILE A 180 -6.94 24.44 -2.21
N MET A 181 -7.00 25.74 -1.91
CA MET A 181 -6.50 26.80 -2.79
C MET A 181 -5.04 27.09 -2.46
N VAL A 182 -4.14 26.81 -3.40
CA VAL A 182 -2.71 27.10 -3.27
C VAL A 182 -2.37 28.32 -4.10
N LYS A 183 -1.74 29.32 -3.47
CA LYS A 183 -1.25 30.54 -4.11
C LYS A 183 0.27 30.60 -4.03
N LEU A 184 0.92 30.70 -5.19
CA LEU A 184 2.35 30.92 -5.34
C LEU A 184 2.59 32.38 -5.70
N ASN A 185 3.26 33.10 -4.81
CA ASN A 185 3.66 34.49 -5.04
C ASN A 185 4.97 34.52 -5.82
N LEU A 186 4.94 35.15 -7.00
CA LEU A 186 6.07 35.34 -7.93
C LEU A 186 6.34 36.85 -8.05
N ASP A 187 6.55 37.50 -6.91
CA ASP A 187 6.74 38.95 -6.74
C ASP A 187 5.63 39.82 -7.34
N HIS A 188 5.64 40.01 -8.66
CA HIS A 188 4.68 40.80 -9.42
C HIS A 188 3.50 39.99 -9.96
N HIS A 189 3.55 38.66 -9.87
CA HIS A 189 2.50 37.77 -10.35
C HIS A 189 2.09 36.78 -9.26
N THR A 190 0.86 36.30 -9.31
CA THR A 190 0.39 35.19 -8.48
C THR A 190 -0.10 34.08 -9.38
N ALA A 191 0.52 32.91 -9.27
CA ALA A 191 -0.02 31.68 -9.85
C ALA A 191 -0.83 30.96 -8.77
N TRP A 192 -1.98 30.41 -9.13
CA TRP A 192 -2.79 29.64 -8.19
C TRP A 192 -3.25 28.31 -8.77
N ARG A 193 -3.51 27.36 -7.89
CA ARG A 193 -4.08 26.04 -8.19
C ARG A 193 -5.12 25.72 -7.13
N ARG A 194 -6.24 25.15 -7.54
CA ARG A 194 -7.25 24.59 -6.64
C ARG A 194 -7.19 23.07 -6.77
N VAL A 195 -6.96 22.37 -5.67
CA VAL A 195 -6.82 20.92 -5.64
C VAL A 195 -7.78 20.33 -4.62
N ILE A 196 -8.39 19.19 -4.95
CA ILE A 196 -9.22 18.43 -4.03
C ILE A 196 -8.41 17.20 -3.64
N THR A 197 -8.18 17.01 -2.34
CA THR A 197 -7.37 15.90 -1.82
C THR A 197 -8.08 15.23 -0.66
N PRO A 198 -7.82 13.93 -0.39
CA PRO A 198 -8.26 13.32 0.86
C PRO A 198 -7.81 14.14 2.07
N VAL A 199 -8.60 14.18 3.14
CA VAL A 199 -8.29 14.94 4.36
C VAL A 199 -7.13 14.37 5.16
N ASP A 200 -6.79 13.10 4.94
CA ASP A 200 -5.79 12.33 5.68
C ASP A 200 -4.42 12.29 5.01
N ILE A 201 -4.18 13.13 3.98
CA ILE A 201 -2.87 13.23 3.36
C ILE A 201 -1.82 13.82 4.31
N THR A 202 -0.60 13.30 4.22
CA THR A 202 0.57 13.85 4.91
C THR A 202 1.13 15.09 4.20
N PHE A 203 1.90 15.92 4.91
CA PHE A 203 2.62 17.05 4.28
C PHE A 203 3.56 16.61 3.16
N LYS A 204 4.15 15.40 3.24
CA LYS A 204 4.95 14.84 2.15
C LYS A 204 4.11 14.55 0.91
N GLN A 205 2.90 14.01 1.08
CA GLN A 205 1.97 13.80 -0.04
C GLN A 205 1.47 15.14 -0.59
N LEU A 206 1.16 16.12 0.26
CA LEU A 206 0.83 17.48 -0.17
C LEU A 206 1.97 18.07 -1.01
N HIS A 207 3.23 17.94 -0.57
CA HIS A 207 4.38 18.37 -1.36
C HIS A 207 4.42 17.73 -2.75
N ILE A 208 4.21 16.42 -2.86
CA ILE A 208 4.18 15.72 -4.16
C ILE A 208 3.06 16.28 -5.05
N ILE A 209 1.87 16.54 -4.49
CA ILE A 209 0.75 17.15 -5.21
C ILE A 209 1.15 18.55 -5.70
N LEU A 210 1.77 19.37 -4.85
CA LEU A 210 2.27 20.69 -5.21
C LEU A 210 3.29 20.63 -6.36
N GLN A 211 4.25 19.70 -6.29
CA GLN A 211 5.22 19.49 -7.37
C GLN A 211 4.52 19.19 -8.69
N ALA A 212 3.52 18.31 -8.68
CA ALA A 212 2.77 17.94 -9.88
C ALA A 212 1.97 19.11 -10.47
N VAL A 213 1.18 19.82 -9.65
CA VAL A 213 0.26 20.86 -10.16
C VAL A 213 0.96 22.15 -10.58
N PHE A 214 2.17 22.41 -10.08
CA PHE A 214 3.03 23.51 -10.52
C PHE A 214 4.10 23.10 -11.54
N GLY A 215 4.19 21.82 -11.90
CA GLY A 215 5.16 21.33 -12.89
C GLY A 215 6.62 21.38 -12.41
N TRP A 216 6.83 21.30 -11.11
CA TRP A 216 8.15 21.28 -10.50
C TRP A 216 8.76 19.86 -10.47
N LYS A 217 10.07 19.78 -10.28
CA LYS A 217 10.87 18.53 -10.42
C LYS A 217 11.46 18.01 -9.11
N SER A 218 10.99 18.50 -7.97
CA SER A 218 11.46 18.10 -6.63
C SER A 218 12.97 18.32 -6.40
N TYR A 219 13.57 19.30 -7.07
CA TYR A 219 15.02 19.60 -6.95
C TYR A 219 15.38 20.46 -5.73
N HIS A 220 14.40 21.00 -5.03
CA HIS A 220 14.62 21.90 -3.91
C HIS A 220 14.05 21.31 -2.62
N LEU A 221 14.71 21.63 -1.51
CA LEU A 221 14.19 21.35 -0.18
C LEU A 221 12.87 22.10 0.03
N TYR A 222 12.00 21.53 0.84
CA TYR A 222 10.71 22.10 1.18
C TYR A 222 10.47 22.00 2.68
N ASP A 223 9.63 22.90 3.16
CA ASP A 223 9.14 22.94 4.53
C ASP A 223 7.68 23.44 4.52
N PHE A 224 6.94 23.15 5.58
CA PHE A 224 5.58 23.63 5.77
C PHE A 224 5.48 24.33 7.12
N GLU A 225 4.81 25.47 7.18
CA GLU A 225 4.47 26.14 8.43
C GLU A 225 2.95 26.25 8.54
N ILE A 226 2.41 25.97 9.74
CA ILE A 226 0.98 26.11 9.99
C ILE A 226 0.75 27.44 10.72
N LEU A 227 -0.05 28.31 10.12
CA LEU A 227 -0.41 29.62 10.65
C LEU A 227 -1.87 29.63 11.11
N ASP A 228 -2.17 30.41 12.15
CA ASP A 228 -3.53 30.75 12.54
C ASP A 228 -4.11 31.87 11.65
N GLU A 229 -5.37 32.23 11.89
CA GLU A 229 -6.05 33.33 11.18
C GLU A 229 -5.36 34.70 11.36
N ALA A 230 -4.52 34.85 12.39
CA ALA A 230 -3.73 36.06 12.66
C ALA A 230 -2.31 35.97 12.07
N ASN A 231 -2.03 34.98 11.21
CA ASN A 231 -0.72 34.70 10.62
C ASN A 231 0.38 34.40 11.65
N LYS A 232 0.02 33.90 12.84
CA LYS A 232 0.99 33.44 13.84
C LYS A 232 1.25 31.95 13.65
N MET A 233 2.51 31.57 13.76
CA MET A 233 2.90 30.17 13.67
C MET A 233 2.32 29.37 14.85
N VAL A 234 1.51 28.37 14.53
CA VAL A 234 0.84 27.47 15.50
C VAL A 234 1.62 26.19 15.66
N GLN A 235 2.22 25.69 14.58
CA GLN A 235 2.97 24.44 14.59
C GLN A 235 4.01 24.40 13.46
N HIS A 236 5.16 23.83 13.80
CA HIS A 236 6.15 23.39 12.83
C HIS A 236 5.97 21.87 12.64
N PRO A 237 5.48 21.38 11.49
CA PRO A 237 5.50 19.97 11.16
C PRO A 237 6.95 19.50 11.12
N LEU A 238 7.25 18.37 11.77
CA LEU A 238 8.57 17.76 11.71
C LEU A 238 8.89 17.38 10.27
N VAL A 239 9.82 18.10 9.63
CA VAL A 239 10.34 17.77 8.31
C VAL A 239 11.11 16.45 8.40
N LEU A 240 10.53 15.39 7.86
CA LEU A 240 11.31 14.22 7.45
C LEU A 240 12.09 14.63 6.20
N SER A 241 13.35 15.03 6.41
CA SER A 241 14.29 15.32 5.34
C SER A 241 14.31 14.17 4.34
N GLY A 242 14.18 14.51 3.07
CA GLY A 242 14.19 13.54 1.98
C GLY A 242 15.49 12.74 1.98
N ARG A 243 15.35 11.43 2.21
CA ARG A 243 16.15 10.39 1.58
C ARG A 243 15.19 9.29 1.09
#